data_AF-A0A7S0PE70-F1
#
_entry.id   AF-A0A7S0PE70-F1
#
_cell.length_a   1.000
_cell.length_b   1.000
_cell.length_c   1.000
_cell.angle_alpha   90.00
_cell.angle_beta   90.00
_cell.angle_gamma   90.00
#
_symmetry.space_group_name_H-M   'P 1'
#
loop_
_entity.id
_entity.type
_entity.pdbx_description
1 polymer ?
#
loop_
_entity_poly.entity_id
_entity_poly.type
_entity_poly.pdbx_seq_one_letter_code
_entity_poly.pdbx_strand_id
1 'polypeptide(L)'
;FAAGFIGSPKMNFIEAEIAALGDGRVDVKLSGSKLVLRTRVDGGSAAVGDKVTLGVRPEHIRQGDAGQGNLLHSTVAFVESLGGTTFAYCPYPGVEEALT
;
A
#
# COMPACT_ATOMS: atom_id res chain seq x y z
N PHE A 1 -3.23 1.71 15.15
CA PHE A 1 -2.38 2.54 16.03
C PHE A 1 -0.93 2.02 16.12
N ALA A 2 -0.66 0.73 16.39
CA ALA A 2 0.73 0.22 16.47
C ALA A 2 1.52 0.24 15.14
N ALA A 3 0.84 0.04 14.00
CA ALA A 3 1.48 -0.08 12.69
C ALA A 3 2.20 1.19 12.20
N GLY A 4 1.75 2.37 12.63
CA GLY A 4 2.33 3.66 12.19
C GLY A 4 3.50 4.15 13.06
N PHE A 5 3.77 3.50 14.20
CA PHE A 5 4.75 4.00 15.19
C PHE A 5 6.02 3.14 15.27
N ILE A 6 5.99 1.90 14.78
CA ILE A 6 7.13 0.98 14.81
C ILE A 6 7.67 0.78 13.39
N GLY A 7 8.85 1.36 13.14
CA GLY A 7 9.56 1.33 11.86
C GLY A 7 9.94 2.74 11.41
N SER A 8 11.18 2.90 10.95
CA SER A 8 11.65 4.13 10.28
C SER A 8 12.16 3.73 8.89
N PRO A 9 11.54 4.24 7.81
CA PRO A 9 10.40 5.16 7.77
C PRO A 9 9.10 4.53 8.24
N LYS A 10 8.09 5.36 8.50
CA LYS A 10 6.76 4.91 8.91
C LYS A 10 6.11 4.05 7.81
N MET A 11 5.16 3.20 8.21
CA MET A 11 4.35 2.44 7.27
C MET A 11 3.56 3.39 6.34
N ASN A 12 3.53 3.07 5.05
CA ASN A 12 2.66 3.75 4.09
C ASN A 12 1.22 3.30 4.31
N PHE A 13 0.26 4.23 4.27
CA PHE A 13 -1.16 3.96 4.41
C PHE A 13 -1.91 4.43 3.18
N ILE A 14 -2.75 3.55 2.63
CA ILE A 14 -3.59 3.84 1.47
C ILE A 14 -5.03 3.46 1.82
N GLU A 15 -5.95 4.41 1.71
CA GLU A 15 -7.37 4.16 1.90
C GLU A 15 -7.90 3.21 0.81
N ALA A 16 -8.70 2.22 1.19
CA ALA A 16 -9.20 1.20 0.30
C ALA A 16 -10.59 0.68 0.73
N GLU A 17 -11.19 -0.12 -0.14
CA GLU A 17 -12.48 -0.78 0.08
C GLU A 17 -12.33 -2.27 -0.24
N ILE A 18 -12.95 -3.14 0.54
CA ILE A 18 -12.94 -4.59 0.26
C ILE A 18 -13.75 -4.85 -1.02
N ALA A 19 -13.07 -5.35 -2.05
CA ALA A 19 -13.65 -5.67 -3.35
C ALA A 19 -14.12 -7.12 -3.43
N ALA A 20 -13.40 -8.04 -2.79
CA ALA A 20 -13.77 -9.45 -2.69
C ALA A 20 -13.14 -10.12 -1.47
N LEU A 21 -13.80 -11.17 -0.98
CA LEU A 21 -13.35 -12.04 0.11
C LEU A 21 -13.28 -13.48 -0.40
N GLY A 22 -12.27 -14.22 0.06
CA GLY A 22 -12.10 -15.63 -0.25
C GLY A 22 -11.19 -16.31 0.77
N ASP A 23 -11.05 -17.63 0.65
CA ASP A 23 -10.29 -18.48 1.59
C ASP A 23 -8.87 -17.94 1.88
N GLY A 24 -8.70 -17.27 3.02
CA GLY A 24 -7.47 -16.63 3.46
C GLY A 24 -7.00 -15.44 2.61
N ARG A 25 -7.91 -14.79 1.86
CA ARG A 25 -7.59 -13.67 0.98
C ARG A 25 -8.62 -12.55 1.05
N VAL A 26 -8.11 -11.33 0.94
CA VAL A 26 -8.92 -10.13 0.82
C VAL A 26 -8.40 -9.33 -0.37
N ASP A 27 -9.24 -9.12 -1.36
CA ASP A 27 -8.94 -8.24 -2.49
C ASP A 27 -9.45 -6.84 -2.14
N VAL A 28 -8.57 -5.84 -2.21
CA VAL A 28 -8.87 -4.46 -1.83
C VAL A 28 -8.75 -3.54 -3.03
N LYS A 29 -9.73 -2.68 -3.24
CA LYS A 29 -9.72 -1.62 -4.25
C LYS A 29 -9.21 -0.33 -3.62
N LEU A 30 -8.12 0.23 -4.17
CA LEU A 30 -7.53 1.46 -3.62
C LEU A 30 -8.40 2.68 -3.95
N SER A 31 -8.59 3.55 -2.96
CA SER A 31 -9.25 4.84 -3.14
C SER A 31 -8.46 5.71 -4.12
N GLY A 32 -9.15 6.44 -5.00
CA GLY A 32 -8.50 7.28 -6.01
C GLY A 32 -7.93 6.52 -7.22
N SER A 33 -8.02 5.18 -7.26
CA SER A 33 -7.67 4.39 -8.45
C SER A 33 -8.70 3.29 -8.74
N LYS A 34 -8.61 2.67 -9.93
CA LYS A 34 -9.39 1.47 -10.27
C LYS A 34 -8.63 0.17 -9.95
N LEU A 35 -7.46 0.29 -9.30
CA LEU A 35 -6.58 -0.83 -9.02
C LEU A 35 -7.14 -1.69 -7.87
N VAL A 36 -7.21 -2.99 -8.11
CA VAL A 36 -7.52 -4.00 -7.09
C VAL A 36 -6.25 -4.77 -6.76
N LEU A 37 -5.88 -4.76 -5.49
CA LEU A 37 -4.74 -5.49 -4.96
C LEU A 37 -5.20 -6.76 -4.26
N ARG A 38 -4.45 -7.84 -4.46
CA ARG A 38 -4.70 -9.11 -3.79
C ARG A 38 -3.85 -9.20 -2.54
N THR A 39 -4.46 -9.48 -1.39
CA THR A 39 -3.75 -9.68 -0.12
C THR A 39 -4.01 -11.08 0.43
N ARG A 40 -3.05 -11.60 1.18
CA ARG A 40 -3.18 -12.89 1.89
C ARG A 40 -3.35 -12.60 3.38
N VAL A 41 -4.56 -12.25 3.74
CA VAL A 41 -4.98 -11.98 5.13
C VAL A 41 -6.33 -12.64 5.35
N ASP A 42 -6.59 -13.04 6.58
CA ASP A 42 -7.93 -13.49 6.98
C ASP A 42 -8.86 -12.28 7.05
N GLY A 43 -9.97 -12.33 6.31
CA GLY A 43 -10.99 -11.29 6.31
C GLY A 43 -11.80 -11.24 7.60
N GLY A 44 -11.76 -12.28 8.44
CA GLY A 44 -12.46 -12.35 9.71
C GLY A 44 -13.96 -12.07 9.53
N SER A 45 -14.46 -11.02 10.21
CA SER A 45 -15.86 -10.60 10.14
C SER A 45 -16.12 -9.47 9.12
N ALA A 46 -15.16 -9.14 8.26
CA ALA A 46 -15.31 -8.07 7.29
C ALA A 46 -16.27 -8.47 6.16
N ALA A 47 -16.87 -7.47 5.52
CA ALA A 47 -17.76 -7.61 4.38
C ALA A 47 -17.23 -6.89 3.14
N VAL A 48 -17.66 -7.34 1.97
CA VAL A 48 -17.43 -6.60 0.72
C VAL A 48 -18.09 -5.21 0.85
N GLY A 49 -17.34 -4.17 0.48
CA GLY A 49 -17.75 -2.77 0.65
C GLY A 49 -17.25 -2.10 1.93
N ASP A 50 -16.67 -2.84 2.88
CA ASP A 50 -16.09 -2.24 4.07
C ASP A 50 -14.90 -1.37 3.71
N LYS A 51 -14.84 -0.18 4.34
CA LYS A 51 -13.69 0.72 4.26
C LYS A 51 -12.56 0.18 5.11
N VAL A 52 -11.37 0.08 4.52
CA VAL A 52 -10.16 -0.45 5.15
C VAL A 52 -8.96 0.40 4.78
N THR A 53 -7.93 0.38 5.61
CA THR A 53 -6.65 1.04 5.31
C THR A 53 -5.62 -0.03 4.96
N LEU A 54 -5.06 0.02 3.75
CA LEU A 54 -3.95 -0.83 3.34
C LEU A 54 -2.65 -0.25 3.90
N GLY A 55 -1.99 -1.02 4.76
CA GLY A 55 -0.66 -0.71 5.28
C GLY A 55 0.45 -1.44 4.50
N VAL A 56 1.44 -0.71 3.98
CA VAL A 56 2.62 -1.28 3.32
C VAL A 56 3.88 -0.65 3.90
N ARG A 57 4.81 -1.47 4.42
CA ARG A 57 6.09 -0.97 4.90
C ARG A 57 6.99 -0.56 3.72
N PRO A 58 7.73 0.56 3.78
CA PRO A 58 8.63 0.99 2.72
C PRO A 58 9.58 -0.11 2.23
N GLU A 59 10.17 -0.85 3.16
CA GLU A 59 11.10 -1.95 2.87
C GLU A 59 10.46 -3.15 2.15
N HIS A 60 9.13 -3.21 2.05
CA HIS A 60 8.40 -4.23 1.31
C HIS A 60 7.94 -3.76 -0.09
N ILE A 61 8.18 -2.50 -0.43
CA ILE A 61 7.97 -1.98 -1.78
C ILE A 61 9.22 -2.27 -2.60
N ARG A 62 9.02 -2.79 -3.82
CA ARG A 62 10.08 -3.06 -4.77
C ARG A 62 9.66 -2.59 -6.15
N GLN A 63 10.64 -2.31 -7.00
CA GLN A 63 10.39 -2.12 -8.41
C GLN A 63 9.77 -3.40 -8.99
N GLY A 64 8.72 -3.22 -9.79
CA GLY A 64 8.00 -4.31 -10.45
C GLY A 64 7.76 -3.98 -11.91
N ASP A 65 7.78 -5.02 -12.75
CA ASP A 65 7.48 -4.91 -14.18
C ASP A 65 6.01 -5.20 -14.46
N ALA A 66 5.50 -4.67 -15.58
CA ALA A 66 4.14 -4.91 -16.03
C ALA A 66 3.82 -6.43 -16.08
N GLY A 67 2.66 -6.81 -15.53
CA GLY A 67 2.24 -8.21 -15.44
C GLY A 67 2.68 -8.94 -14.15
N GLN A 68 3.47 -8.32 -13.28
CA GLN A 68 3.86 -8.91 -12.00
C GLN A 68 2.92 -8.51 -10.85
N GLY A 69 1.99 -9.39 -10.48
CA GLY A 69 1.25 -9.28 -9.21
C GLY A 69 0.59 -7.92 -8.96
N ASN A 70 0.79 -7.38 -7.76
CA ASN A 70 0.29 -6.07 -7.35
C ASN A 70 1.27 -4.97 -7.81
N LEU A 71 0.82 -4.05 -8.68
CA LEU A 71 1.66 -2.96 -9.22
C LEU A 71 1.04 -1.59 -8.93
N LEU A 72 1.80 -0.75 -8.23
CA LEU A 72 1.48 0.66 -8.02
C LEU A 72 2.25 1.50 -9.04
N HIS A 73 1.54 2.33 -9.80
CA HIS A 73 2.16 3.28 -10.73
C HIS A 73 2.29 4.64 -10.05
N SER A 74 3.54 5.09 -9.88
CA SER A 74 3.86 6.42 -9.34
C SER A 74 5.18 6.91 -9.96
N THR A 75 5.41 8.21 -9.91
CA THR A 75 6.67 8.86 -10.30
C THR A 75 7.36 9.39 -9.05
N VAL A 76 8.65 9.11 -8.91
CA VAL A 76 9.46 9.64 -7.81
C VAL A 76 9.47 11.17 -7.91
N ALA A 77 9.00 11.84 -6.86
CA ALA A 77 8.99 13.30 -6.78
C ALA A 77 10.19 13.86 -6.01
N PHE A 78 10.69 13.11 -5.03
CA PHE A 78 11.80 13.52 -4.19
C PHE A 78 12.63 12.31 -3.75
N VAL A 79 13.93 12.52 -3.57
CA VAL A 79 14.86 11.50 -3.10
C VAL A 79 15.68 12.07 -1.95
N GLU A 80 15.67 11.38 -0.81
CA GLU A 80 16.48 11.73 0.35
C GLU A 80 17.57 10.70 0.55
N SER A 81 18.83 11.12 0.67
CA SER A 81 19.96 10.23 0.92
C SER A 81 20.55 10.51 2.30
N LEU A 82 20.49 9.52 3.19
CA LEU A 82 20.99 9.61 4.57
C LEU A 82 22.32 8.85 4.74
N GLY A 83 23.11 8.79 3.68
CA GLY A 83 24.38 8.07 3.62
C GLY A 83 24.22 6.57 3.40
N GLY A 84 23.77 5.84 4.42
CA GLY A 84 23.61 4.38 4.35
C GLY A 84 22.31 3.90 3.68
N THR A 85 21.34 4.81 3.52
CA THR A 85 20.01 4.52 2.98
C THR A 85 19.56 5.68 2.11
N THR A 86 18.81 5.36 1.05
CA THR A 86 18.15 6.33 0.18
C THR A 86 16.65 6.06 0.17
N PHE A 87 15.85 7.10 0.44
CA PHE A 87 14.40 7.05 0.38
C PHE A 87 13.90 7.76 -0.87
N ALA A 88 12.93 7.15 -1.55
CA ALA A 88 12.28 7.71 -2.72
C ALA A 88 10.81 8.01 -2.38
N TYR A 89 10.44 9.28 -2.45
CA TYR A 89 9.09 9.73 -2.15
C TYR A 89 8.27 9.76 -3.45
N CYS A 90 7.21 8.97 -3.46
CA CYS A 90 6.40 8.64 -4.62
C CYS A 90 4.94 9.04 -4.35
N PRO A 91 4.49 10.24 -4.77
CA PRO A 91 3.10 10.64 -4.63
C PRO A 91 2.15 9.67 -5.31
N TYR A 92 1.04 9.32 -4.65
CA TYR A 92 0.07 8.37 -5.19
C TYR A 92 -1.35 8.94 -5.10
N PRO A 93 -2.21 8.74 -6.13
CA PRO A 93 -3.58 9.25 -6.10
C PRO A 93 -4.35 8.78 -4.87
N GLY A 94 -5.00 9.71 -4.17
CA GLY A 94 -5.82 9.40 -2.99
C GLY A 94 -5.01 9.17 -1.70
N VAL A 95 -3.71 9.44 -1.69
CA VAL A 95 -2.86 9.37 -0.50
C VAL A 95 -2.31 10.77 -0.20
N GLU A 96 -2.51 11.26 1.02
CA GLU A 96 -2.06 12.60 1.43
C GLU A 96 -0.54 12.67 1.58
N GLU A 97 0.08 11.62 2.13
CA GLU A 97 1.53 11.53 2.30
C GLU A 97 2.14 10.67 1.19
N ALA A 98 3.25 11.13 0.60
CA ALA A 98 3.92 10.38 -0.46
C ALA A 98 4.34 8.99 0.05
N LEU A 99 4.17 7.98 -0.79
CA LEU A 99 4.67 6.64 -0.51
C LEU A 99 6.20 6.69 -0.46
N THR A 100 6.79 5.96 0.47
CA THR A 100 8.25 5.82 0.62
C THR A 100 8.69 4.38 0.46
#